data_AF-V6DHG3-F1
#
_entry.id   AF-V6DHG3-F1
#
_cell.length_a   1.000
_cell.length_b   1.000
_cell.length_c   1.000
_cell.angle_alpha   90.00
_cell.angle_beta   90.00
_cell.angle_gamma   90.00
#
_symmetry.space_group_name_H-M   'P 1'
#
loop_
_entity.id
_entity.type
_entity.pdbx_description
1 polymer ?
#
loop_
_entity_poly.entity_id
_entity_poly.type
_entity_poly.pdbx_seq_one_letter_code
_entity_poly.pdbx_strand_id
1 'polypeptide(L)'
;MKNFSSKLFIILFNTFVVLTINYSVCLNNGINTIDQKDTGNWYEKLHWWRKAKPRYEALASLMKQINNSKKDLTEKYNQIIGKFNKTITSLKIDSNIFLRKIDENIEKLNKQLEQEFLDEDQELMNKLNDEKKILENLKVNFQSLTLMKDKIDNSISNVLSDQLKSAESYEESALNSFEEIEKVLDDKKARILYETIENAGDNILLIKNYITGALKNYLVESGIKLDQILSVLNQNIPVLESKGIYLRDLTKEEIEEQEKSENSKKEDIQKKPLLKDNEKKEKVSWFKRILRGIGNFFKYIFSFFKKS
;
A
#
# COMPACT_ATOMS: atom_id res chain seq x y z
N MET A 1 -103.83 -16.02 -41.92
CA MET A 1 -102.68 -16.87 -42.31
C MET A 1 -101.58 -15.99 -42.95
N LYS A 2 -100.76 -15.15 -42.32
CA LYS A 2 -100.29 -14.87 -40.95
C LYS A 2 -99.57 -16.04 -40.26
N ASN A 3 -98.26 -16.16 -40.53
CA ASN A 3 -97.17 -16.23 -39.54
C ASN A 3 -95.92 -16.95 -40.09
N PHE A 4 -95.24 -16.37 -41.09
CA PHE A 4 -93.96 -16.91 -41.58
C PHE A 4 -92.90 -15.85 -41.96
N SER A 5 -92.97 -14.63 -41.40
CA SER A 5 -92.08 -13.53 -41.83
C SER A 5 -91.28 -12.82 -40.73
N SER A 6 -91.35 -13.21 -39.45
CA SER A 6 -90.55 -12.53 -38.40
C SER A 6 -89.35 -13.34 -37.89
N LYS A 7 -89.38 -14.68 -37.93
CA LYS A 7 -88.25 -15.51 -37.48
C LYS A 7 -87.07 -15.52 -38.46
N LEU A 8 -87.31 -15.41 -39.76
CA LEU A 8 -86.23 -15.34 -40.75
C LEU A 8 -85.49 -13.99 -40.71
N PHE A 9 -86.20 -12.90 -40.37
CA PHE A 9 -85.62 -11.56 -40.28
C PHE A 9 -84.72 -11.40 -39.05
N ILE A 10 -85.07 -12.05 -37.93
CA ILE A 10 -84.24 -12.02 -36.70
C ILE A 10 -82.95 -12.83 -36.86
N ILE A 11 -82.96 -13.93 -37.62
CA ILE A 11 -81.76 -14.74 -37.85
C ILE A 11 -80.79 -14.05 -38.82
N LEU A 12 -81.31 -13.37 -39.86
CA LEU A 12 -80.47 -12.62 -40.81
C LEU A 12 -79.91 -11.32 -40.20
N PHE A 13 -80.64 -10.65 -39.31
CA PHE A 13 -80.13 -9.44 -38.64
C PHE A 13 -79.04 -9.76 -37.59
N ASN A 14 -79.17 -10.87 -36.86
CA ASN A 14 -78.13 -11.30 -35.91
C ASN A 14 -76.86 -11.82 -36.60
N THR A 15 -76.96 -12.44 -37.77
CA THR A 15 -75.76 -12.84 -38.54
C THR A 15 -75.08 -11.64 -39.21
N PHE A 16 -75.85 -10.63 -39.67
CA PHE A 16 -75.25 -9.42 -40.25
C PHE A 16 -74.57 -8.53 -39.20
N VAL A 17 -75.16 -8.37 -37.99
CA VAL A 17 -74.54 -7.61 -36.88
C VAL A 17 -73.30 -8.32 -36.32
N VAL A 18 -73.30 -9.65 -36.24
CA VAL A 18 -72.11 -10.43 -35.82
C VAL A 18 -71.00 -10.42 -36.89
N LEU A 19 -71.34 -10.27 -38.17
CA LEU A 19 -70.33 -10.10 -39.24
C LEU A 19 -69.81 -8.67 -39.37
N THR A 20 -70.61 -7.62 -39.14
CA THR A 20 -70.11 -6.23 -39.19
C THR A 20 -69.35 -5.80 -37.92
N ILE A 21 -69.62 -6.41 -36.76
CA ILE A 21 -68.79 -6.21 -35.56
C ILE A 21 -67.46 -7.00 -35.66
N ASN A 22 -67.42 -8.13 -36.38
CA ASN A 22 -66.17 -8.86 -36.61
C ASN A 22 -65.36 -8.42 -37.84
N TYR A 23 -65.91 -7.64 -38.78
CA TYR A 23 -65.12 -7.09 -39.90
C TYR A 23 -64.60 -5.67 -39.68
N SER A 24 -65.07 -4.93 -38.67
CA SER A 24 -64.48 -3.63 -38.30
C SER A 24 -63.36 -3.74 -37.25
N VAL A 25 -62.99 -4.95 -36.83
CA VAL A 25 -61.87 -5.21 -35.91
C VAL A 25 -60.61 -5.74 -36.64
N CYS A 26 -60.67 -5.91 -37.96
CA CYS A 26 -59.54 -6.44 -38.74
C CYS A 26 -58.98 -5.50 -39.83
N LEU A 27 -59.35 -4.21 -39.83
CA LEU A 27 -58.79 -3.18 -40.73
C LEU A 27 -58.31 -1.93 -39.99
N ASN A 28 -57.86 -2.11 -38.75
CA ASN A 28 -56.93 -1.20 -38.09
C ASN A 28 -55.97 -1.97 -37.17
N ASN A 29 -55.57 -3.17 -37.61
CA ASN A 29 -54.35 -3.80 -37.13
C ASN A 29 -53.19 -3.38 -38.05
N GLY A 30 -53.03 -2.07 -38.27
CA GLY A 30 -51.67 -1.58 -38.15
C GLY A 30 -51.25 -2.04 -36.77
N ILE A 31 -50.29 -2.96 -36.69
CA ILE A 31 -49.84 -3.58 -35.44
C ILE A 31 -49.87 -2.46 -34.40
N ASN A 32 -50.84 -2.51 -33.48
CA ASN A 32 -50.80 -1.67 -32.30
C ASN A 32 -49.61 -2.23 -31.56
N THR A 33 -48.42 -1.72 -31.93
CA THR A 33 -47.27 -1.68 -31.09
C THR A 33 -47.85 -1.12 -29.81
N ILE A 34 -47.97 -2.00 -28.82
CA ILE A 34 -48.03 -1.64 -27.41
C ILE A 34 -47.24 -0.34 -27.29
N ASP A 35 -47.73 0.65 -26.54
CA ASP A 35 -46.89 1.75 -26.05
C ASP A 35 -45.76 1.12 -25.20
N GLN A 36 -44.82 0.48 -25.88
CA GLN A 36 -43.69 -0.24 -25.35
C GLN A 36 -42.69 0.88 -25.16
N LYS A 37 -42.61 1.34 -23.91
CA LYS A 37 -41.56 2.23 -23.43
C LYS A 37 -40.14 1.76 -23.78
N ASP A 38 -39.99 0.51 -24.23
CA ASP A 38 -38.75 -0.17 -24.62
C ASP A 38 -38.78 -0.63 -26.09
N THR A 39 -39.19 0.24 -27.03
CA THR A 39 -38.94 0.01 -28.45
C THR A 39 -37.55 0.57 -28.83
N GLY A 40 -36.78 -0.17 -29.62
CA GLY A 40 -35.44 0.24 -30.03
C GLY A 40 -34.97 -0.46 -31.30
N ASN A 41 -33.85 0.02 -31.85
CA ASN A 41 -33.25 -0.60 -33.03
C ASN A 41 -32.42 -1.83 -32.62
N TRP A 42 -32.97 -3.02 -32.88
CA TRP A 42 -32.31 -4.29 -32.56
C TRP A 42 -30.90 -4.43 -33.17
N TYR A 43 -30.68 -3.91 -34.39
CA TYR A 43 -29.37 -3.96 -35.04
C TYR A 43 -28.33 -3.13 -34.28
N GLU A 44 -28.71 -1.92 -33.85
CA GLU A 44 -27.84 -1.04 -33.04
C GLU A 44 -27.57 -1.65 -31.66
N LYS A 45 -28.58 -2.25 -31.03
CA LYS A 45 -28.40 -3.00 -29.78
C LYS A 45 -27.39 -4.14 -29.95
N LEU A 46 -27.50 -4.93 -31.03
CA LEU A 46 -26.58 -6.03 -31.33
C LEU A 46 -25.15 -5.52 -31.55
N HIS A 47 -24.99 -4.35 -32.18
CA HIS A 47 -23.70 -3.69 -32.34
C HIS A 47 -23.05 -3.35 -30.99
N TRP A 48 -23.79 -2.77 -30.04
CA TRP A 48 -23.28 -2.48 -28.69
C TRP A 48 -22.91 -3.73 -27.92
N TRP A 49 -23.73 -4.79 -27.98
CA TRP A 49 -23.40 -6.07 -27.35
C TRP A 49 -22.11 -6.68 -27.90
N ARG A 50 -21.92 -6.67 -29.23
CA ARG A 50 -20.69 -7.15 -29.89
C ARG A 50 -19.46 -6.36 -29.47
N LYS A 51 -19.59 -5.05 -29.22
CA LYS A 51 -18.51 -4.22 -28.69
C LYS A 51 -18.26 -4.47 -27.20
N ALA A 52 -19.31 -4.71 -26.42
CA ALA A 52 -19.23 -4.92 -24.98
C ALA A 52 -18.45 -6.19 -24.61
N LYS A 53 -18.67 -7.29 -25.35
CA LYS A 53 -18.04 -8.58 -25.06
C LYS A 53 -16.50 -8.54 -24.94
N PRO A 54 -15.73 -8.09 -25.95
CA PRO A 54 -14.27 -8.04 -25.85
C PRO A 54 -13.80 -7.04 -24.78
N ARG A 55 -14.58 -5.99 -24.47
CA ARG A 55 -14.26 -5.05 -23.39
C ARG A 55 -14.37 -5.73 -22.03
N TYR A 56 -15.46 -6.46 -21.79
CA TYR A 56 -15.64 -7.22 -20.57
C TYR A 56 -14.57 -8.33 -20.42
N GLU A 57 -14.25 -9.07 -21.48
CA GLU A 57 -13.17 -10.06 -21.46
C GLU A 57 -11.80 -9.44 -21.09
N ALA A 58 -11.54 -8.20 -21.53
CA ALA A 58 -10.33 -7.48 -21.16
C ALA A 58 -10.29 -7.11 -19.66
N LEU A 59 -11.44 -6.88 -19.01
CA LEU A 59 -11.53 -6.62 -17.56
C LEU A 59 -11.01 -7.81 -16.75
N ALA A 60 -11.42 -9.03 -17.10
CA ALA A 60 -10.96 -10.24 -16.41
C ALA A 60 -9.42 -10.38 -16.47
N SER A 61 -8.82 -9.98 -17.59
CA SER A 61 -7.35 -9.94 -17.75
C SER A 61 -6.70 -8.90 -16.84
N LEU A 62 -7.30 -7.71 -16.72
CA LEU A 62 -6.82 -6.67 -15.80
C LEU A 62 -6.95 -7.10 -14.33
N MET A 63 -8.08 -7.69 -13.96
CA MET A 63 -8.32 -8.22 -12.61
C MET A 63 -7.33 -9.32 -12.25
N LYS A 64 -7.01 -10.21 -13.18
CA LYS A 64 -5.95 -11.21 -12.99
C LYS A 64 -4.59 -10.55 -12.72
N GLN A 65 -4.24 -9.48 -13.45
CA GLN A 65 -2.99 -8.74 -13.21
C GLN A 65 -2.98 -8.03 -11.85
N ILE A 66 -4.09 -7.44 -11.43
CA ILE A 66 -4.26 -6.84 -10.11
C ILE A 66 -4.06 -7.91 -9.02
N ASN A 67 -4.69 -9.07 -9.15
CA ASN A 67 -4.57 -10.16 -8.18
C ASN A 67 -3.15 -10.75 -8.09
N ASN A 68 -2.46 -10.88 -9.23
CA ASN A 68 -1.04 -11.25 -9.22
C ASN A 68 -0.19 -10.20 -8.49
N SER A 69 -0.45 -8.92 -8.74
CA SER A 69 0.26 -7.81 -8.10
C SER A 69 0.01 -7.76 -6.60
N LYS A 70 -1.22 -8.07 -6.15
CA LYS A 70 -1.55 -8.22 -4.73
C LYS A 70 -0.62 -9.23 -4.05
N LYS A 71 -0.45 -10.41 -4.65
CA LYS A 71 0.44 -11.46 -4.12
C LYS A 71 1.88 -10.96 -3.99
N ASP A 72 2.41 -10.35 -5.05
CA ASP A 72 3.77 -9.82 -5.07
C ASP A 72 3.99 -8.74 -4.00
N LEU A 73 3.03 -7.83 -3.83
CA LEU A 73 3.10 -6.77 -2.82
C LEU A 73 3.01 -7.31 -1.41
N THR A 74 2.13 -8.30 -1.16
CA THR A 74 2.02 -8.97 0.15
C THR A 74 3.31 -9.71 0.50
N GLU A 75 3.93 -10.40 -0.47
CA GLU A 75 5.22 -11.05 -0.25
C GLU A 75 6.31 -10.02 0.08
N LYS A 76 6.39 -8.93 -0.69
CA LYS A 76 7.35 -7.86 -0.45
C LYS A 76 7.17 -7.21 0.93
N TYR A 77 5.92 -6.97 1.31
CA TYR A 77 5.55 -6.49 2.64
C TYR A 77 6.04 -7.43 3.74
N ASN A 78 5.75 -8.73 3.64
CA ASN A 78 6.18 -9.72 4.61
C ASN A 78 7.71 -9.79 4.73
N GLN A 79 8.45 -9.63 3.64
CA GLN A 79 9.91 -9.55 3.67
C GLN A 79 10.40 -8.33 4.46
N ILE A 80 9.81 -7.14 4.23
CA ILE A 80 10.19 -5.90 4.90
C ILE A 80 9.88 -5.99 6.41
N ILE A 81 8.63 -6.35 6.75
CA ILE A 81 8.20 -6.44 8.14
C ILE A 81 8.89 -7.58 8.89
N GLY A 82 9.11 -8.72 8.22
CA GLY A 82 9.88 -9.83 8.80
C GLY A 82 11.30 -9.42 9.16
N LYS A 83 11.97 -8.63 8.31
CA LYS A 83 13.32 -8.12 8.59
C LYS A 83 13.33 -7.07 9.71
N PHE A 84 12.33 -6.18 9.73
CA PHE A 84 12.13 -5.24 10.83
C PHE A 84 11.97 -5.99 12.16
N ASN A 85 10.99 -6.90 12.25
CA ASN A 85 10.71 -7.67 13.47
C ASN A 85 11.92 -8.47 13.91
N LYS A 86 12.58 -9.18 12.99
CA LYS A 86 13.80 -9.95 13.30
C LYS A 86 14.89 -9.06 13.91
N THR A 87 15.09 -7.86 13.37
CA THR A 87 16.11 -6.93 13.85
C THR A 87 15.74 -6.41 15.24
N ILE A 88 14.52 -5.90 15.43
CA ILE A 88 14.02 -5.40 16.71
C ILE A 88 14.08 -6.47 17.80
N THR A 89 13.66 -7.70 17.50
CA THR A 89 13.73 -8.84 18.43
C THR A 89 15.18 -9.24 18.71
N SER A 90 16.05 -9.32 17.70
CA SER A 90 17.47 -9.66 17.89
C SER A 90 18.18 -8.63 18.75
N LEU A 91 17.79 -7.37 18.62
CA LEU A 91 18.30 -6.29 19.44
C LEU A 91 17.58 -6.20 20.78
N LYS A 92 16.57 -7.02 21.08
CA LYS A 92 15.77 -6.93 22.32
C LYS A 92 15.27 -5.51 22.62
N ILE A 93 14.84 -4.81 21.57
CA ILE A 93 14.34 -3.43 21.69
C ILE A 93 12.86 -3.47 22.04
N ASP A 94 12.52 -2.93 23.22
CA ASP A 94 11.18 -2.45 23.51
C ASP A 94 11.12 -0.96 23.17
N SER A 95 10.20 -0.56 22.28
CA SER A 95 10.13 0.80 21.75
C SER A 95 9.99 1.88 22.82
N ASN A 96 9.20 1.62 23.87
CA ASN A 96 8.93 2.60 24.93
C ASN A 96 10.15 2.73 25.85
N ILE A 97 10.73 1.60 26.22
CA ILE A 97 11.92 1.55 27.08
C ILE A 97 13.11 2.17 26.35
N PHE A 98 13.29 1.85 25.07
CA PHE A 98 14.42 2.30 24.26
C PHE A 98 14.44 3.82 24.11
N LEU A 99 13.32 4.43 23.74
CA LEU A 99 13.22 5.89 23.63
C LEU A 99 13.43 6.58 24.99
N ARG A 100 12.86 6.04 26.06
CA ARG A 100 13.06 6.55 27.42
C ARG A 100 14.55 6.49 27.82
N LYS A 101 15.23 5.36 27.58
CA LYS A 101 16.66 5.22 27.90
C LYS A 101 17.54 6.16 27.10
N ILE A 102 17.20 6.43 25.84
CA ILE A 102 17.91 7.45 25.06
C ILE A 102 17.78 8.82 25.72
N ASP A 103 16.57 9.20 26.13
CA ASP A 103 16.32 10.49 26.78
C ASP A 103 17.04 10.61 28.12
N GLU A 104 17.01 9.56 28.95
CA GLU A 104 17.74 9.49 30.23
C GLU A 104 19.27 9.62 30.02
N ASN A 105 19.83 8.97 29.00
CA ASN A 105 21.26 9.06 28.71
C ASN A 105 21.66 10.43 28.13
N ILE A 106 20.81 11.05 27.30
CA ILE A 106 21.03 12.42 26.82
C ILE A 106 21.03 13.40 28.01
N GLU A 107 20.11 13.25 28.96
CA GLU A 107 20.05 14.09 30.16
C GLU A 107 21.30 13.92 31.03
N LYS A 108 21.78 12.69 31.22
CA LYS A 108 23.05 12.42 31.93
C LYS A 108 24.24 13.09 31.24
N LEU A 109 24.35 12.98 29.92
CA LEU A 109 25.42 13.62 29.15
C LEU A 109 25.35 15.15 29.23
N ASN A 110 24.16 15.74 29.25
CA ASN A 110 24.02 17.19 29.42
C ASN A 110 24.53 17.65 30.80
N LYS A 111 24.20 16.93 31.87
CA LYS A 111 24.70 17.23 33.23
C LYS A 111 26.23 17.11 33.31
N GLN A 112 26.81 16.09 32.66
CA GLN A 112 28.26 15.94 32.57
C GLN A 112 28.91 17.08 31.77
N LEU A 113 28.32 17.46 30.62
CA LEU A 113 28.81 18.58 29.82
C LEU A 113 28.78 19.91 30.59
N GLU A 114 27.75 20.17 31.39
CA GLU A 114 27.66 21.36 32.24
C GLU A 114 28.74 21.39 33.33
N GLN A 115 29.08 20.22 33.90
CA GLN A 115 30.15 20.07 34.90
C GLN A 115 31.54 20.26 34.26
N GLU A 116 31.83 19.55 33.17
CA GLU A 116 33.13 19.61 32.49
C GLU A 116 33.41 20.97 31.83
N PHE A 117 32.38 21.76 31.52
CA PHE A 117 32.55 23.15 31.08
C PHE A 117 33.21 24.02 32.14
N LEU A 118 33.09 23.67 33.42
CA LEU A 118 33.75 24.36 34.54
C LEU A 118 35.22 23.95 34.67
N ASP A 119 35.57 22.73 34.23
CA ASP A 119 36.89 22.10 34.42
C ASP A 119 37.81 22.21 33.18
N GLU A 120 37.33 22.83 32.09
CA GLU A 120 38.06 23.16 30.84
C GLU A 120 38.65 21.98 30.03
N ASP A 121 38.28 20.71 30.29
CA ASP A 121 38.73 19.57 29.46
C ASP A 121 38.03 19.51 28.10
N GLN A 122 38.67 20.14 27.11
CA GLN A 122 38.17 20.24 25.75
C GLN A 122 38.13 18.88 25.01
N GLU A 123 38.96 17.89 25.37
CA GLU A 123 38.93 16.57 24.74
C GLU A 123 37.73 15.77 25.24
N LEU A 124 37.47 15.80 26.54
CA LEU A 124 36.32 15.14 27.16
C LEU A 124 35.00 15.76 26.70
N MET A 125 34.90 17.09 26.64
CA MET A 125 33.72 17.79 26.10
C MET A 125 33.40 17.37 24.66
N ASN A 126 34.41 17.19 23.81
CA ASN A 126 34.21 16.74 22.44
C ASN A 126 33.68 15.31 22.37
N LYS A 127 34.19 14.40 23.21
CA LYS A 127 33.72 13.00 23.30
C LYS A 127 32.26 12.92 23.75
N LEU A 128 31.90 13.64 24.82
CA LEU A 128 30.53 13.67 25.34
C LEU A 128 29.54 14.25 24.32
N ASN A 129 29.94 15.30 23.61
CA ASN A 129 29.14 15.88 22.53
C ASN A 129 28.93 14.91 21.35
N ASP A 130 29.95 14.15 20.96
CA ASP A 130 29.83 13.15 19.91
C ASP A 130 28.89 12.01 20.32
N GLU A 131 28.95 11.56 21.58
CA GLU A 131 28.03 10.54 22.12
C GLU A 131 26.59 11.03 22.17
N LYS A 132 26.38 12.27 22.63
CA LYS A 132 25.06 12.92 22.61
C LYS A 132 24.49 12.98 21.20
N LYS A 133 25.29 13.39 20.20
CA LYS A 133 24.87 13.41 18.80
C LYS A 133 24.48 12.03 18.28
N ILE A 134 25.21 10.98 18.66
CA ILE A 134 24.85 9.61 18.27
C ILE A 134 23.48 9.24 18.86
N LEU A 135 23.23 9.55 20.13
CA LEU A 135 21.96 9.27 20.80
C LEU A 135 20.79 10.04 20.18
N GLU A 136 20.94 11.34 19.94
CA GLU A 136 19.91 12.17 19.29
C GLU A 136 19.57 11.65 17.89
N ASN A 137 20.59 11.30 17.10
CA ASN A 137 20.38 10.71 15.78
C ASN A 137 19.66 9.37 15.87
N LEU A 138 20.02 8.54 16.86
CA LEU A 138 19.45 7.23 17.08
C LEU A 138 17.98 7.33 17.53
N LYS A 139 17.62 8.34 18.34
CA LYS A 139 16.23 8.69 18.67
C LYS A 139 15.42 9.00 17.42
N VAL A 140 15.89 9.95 16.61
CA VAL A 140 15.19 10.39 15.38
C VAL A 140 15.04 9.23 14.39
N ASN A 141 16.09 8.44 14.21
CA ASN A 141 16.09 7.27 13.35
C ASN A 141 15.07 6.23 13.81
N PHE A 142 15.01 5.94 15.12
CA PHE A 142 14.06 4.97 15.65
C PHE A 142 12.61 5.44 15.52
N GLN A 143 12.33 6.71 15.81
CA GLN A 143 10.99 7.28 15.60
C GLN A 143 10.59 7.23 14.12
N SER A 144 11.51 7.57 13.22
CA SER A 144 11.30 7.48 11.77
C SER A 144 11.04 6.04 11.33
N LEU A 145 11.74 5.08 11.92
CA LEU A 145 11.57 3.66 11.65
C LEU A 145 10.16 3.18 12.00
N THR A 146 9.68 3.50 13.21
CA THR A 146 8.32 3.13 13.65
C THR A 146 7.26 3.75 12.76
N LEU A 147 7.39 5.05 12.45
CA LEU A 147 6.45 5.73 11.54
C LEU A 147 6.46 5.14 10.13
N MET A 148 7.63 4.76 9.61
CA MET A 148 7.72 4.10 8.31
C MET A 148 7.04 2.73 8.33
N LYS A 149 7.28 1.93 9.36
CA LYS A 149 6.62 0.63 9.55
C LYS A 149 5.10 0.81 9.54
N ASP A 150 4.58 1.75 10.32
CA ASP A 150 3.13 1.96 10.40
C ASP A 150 2.52 2.43 9.06
N LYS A 151 3.25 3.28 8.31
CA LYS A 151 2.82 3.68 6.97
C LYS A 151 2.86 2.53 5.96
N ILE A 152 3.86 1.66 6.04
CA ILE A 152 3.94 0.44 5.21
C ILE A 152 2.77 -0.49 5.54
N ASP A 153 2.49 -0.73 6.82
CA ASP A 153 1.36 -1.54 7.28
C ASP A 153 0.03 -1.00 6.78
N ASN A 154 -0.18 0.32 6.91
CA ASN A 154 -1.39 1.00 6.44
C ASN A 154 -1.56 0.89 4.91
N SER A 155 -0.46 0.98 4.16
CA SER A 155 -0.47 0.91 2.70
C SER A 155 -0.94 -0.47 2.18
N ILE A 156 -0.65 -1.53 2.93
CA ILE A 156 -1.08 -2.89 2.57
C ILE A 156 -2.44 -3.24 3.17
N SER A 157 -2.64 -2.97 4.45
CA SER A 157 -3.85 -3.39 5.16
C SER A 157 -5.08 -2.62 4.69
N ASN A 158 -4.93 -1.32 4.47
CA ASN A 158 -6.05 -0.44 4.13
C ASN A 158 -6.00 -0.05 2.66
N VAL A 159 -4.94 0.62 2.21
CA VAL A 159 -4.91 1.21 0.86
C VAL A 159 -5.03 0.15 -0.23
N LEU A 160 -4.20 -0.90 -0.21
CA LEU A 160 -4.30 -2.00 -1.19
C LEU A 160 -5.68 -2.69 -1.12
N SER A 161 -6.19 -2.93 0.09
CA SER A 161 -7.50 -3.57 0.31
C SER A 161 -8.64 -2.75 -0.32
N ASP A 162 -8.64 -1.43 -0.11
CA ASP A 162 -9.66 -0.54 -0.66
C ASP A 162 -9.60 -0.48 -2.18
N GLN A 163 -8.39 -0.43 -2.77
CA GLN A 163 -8.22 -0.46 -4.22
C GLN A 163 -8.73 -1.76 -4.84
N LEU A 164 -8.52 -2.90 -4.17
CA LEU A 164 -9.03 -4.20 -4.63
C LEU A 164 -10.55 -4.24 -4.60
N LYS A 165 -11.17 -3.79 -3.50
CA LYS A 165 -12.64 -3.72 -3.38
C LYS A 165 -13.25 -2.81 -4.44
N SER A 166 -12.62 -1.66 -4.72
CA SER A 166 -13.07 -0.78 -5.79
C SER A 166 -13.00 -1.48 -7.16
N ALA A 167 -11.90 -2.19 -7.45
CA ALA A 167 -11.76 -2.92 -8.71
C ALA A 167 -12.80 -4.04 -8.85
N GLU A 168 -13.05 -4.81 -7.79
CA GLU A 168 -14.11 -5.84 -7.73
C GLU A 168 -15.50 -5.23 -7.97
N SER A 169 -15.80 -4.08 -7.35
CA SER A 169 -17.08 -3.38 -7.55
C SER A 169 -17.27 -2.87 -8.98
N TYR A 170 -16.20 -2.37 -9.62
CA TYR A 170 -16.25 -1.98 -11.04
C TYR A 170 -16.43 -3.19 -11.95
N GLU A 171 -15.78 -4.32 -11.66
CA GLU A 171 -15.94 -5.56 -12.42
C GLU A 171 -17.37 -6.09 -12.32
N GLU A 172 -17.95 -6.12 -11.11
CA GLU A 172 -19.34 -6.53 -10.89
C GLU A 172 -20.31 -5.60 -11.63
N SER A 173 -20.10 -4.28 -11.56
CA SER A 173 -20.91 -3.30 -12.30
C SER A 173 -20.85 -3.52 -13.81
N ALA A 174 -19.66 -3.82 -14.35
CA ALA A 174 -19.47 -4.11 -15.76
C ALA A 174 -20.13 -5.45 -16.17
N LEU A 175 -20.03 -6.49 -15.34
CA LEU A 175 -20.70 -7.77 -15.58
C LEU A 175 -22.22 -7.59 -15.62
N ASN A 176 -22.79 -6.94 -14.60
CA ASN A 176 -24.22 -6.65 -14.54
C ASN A 176 -24.68 -5.85 -15.77
N SER A 177 -23.88 -4.85 -16.19
CA SER A 177 -24.19 -4.07 -17.38
C SER A 177 -24.13 -4.91 -18.66
N PHE A 178 -23.15 -5.82 -18.77
CA PHE A 178 -23.00 -6.71 -19.91
C PHE A 178 -24.17 -7.69 -20.04
N GLU A 179 -24.58 -8.32 -18.93
CA GLU A 179 -25.75 -9.19 -18.89
C GLU A 179 -27.05 -8.44 -19.17
N GLU A 180 -27.16 -7.20 -18.71
CA GLU A 180 -28.36 -6.38 -18.93
C GLU A 180 -28.49 -5.95 -20.40
N ILE A 181 -27.37 -5.73 -21.12
CA ILE A 181 -27.41 -5.49 -22.57
C ILE A 181 -28.15 -6.64 -23.26
N GLU A 182 -28.00 -7.89 -22.82
CA GLU A 182 -28.70 -9.01 -23.46
C GLU A 182 -30.23 -8.89 -23.34
N LYS A 183 -30.71 -8.38 -22.21
CA LYS A 183 -32.13 -8.32 -21.83
C LYS A 183 -32.86 -7.09 -22.39
N VAL A 184 -32.17 -5.97 -22.59
CA VAL A 184 -32.79 -4.74 -23.11
C VAL A 184 -33.06 -4.79 -24.61
N LEU A 185 -34.19 -4.23 -25.03
CA LEU A 185 -34.56 -4.06 -26.46
C LEU A 185 -34.21 -2.67 -27.00
N ASP A 186 -34.04 -1.69 -26.11
CA ASP A 186 -33.70 -0.29 -26.42
C ASP A 186 -32.20 -0.13 -26.70
N ASP A 187 -31.84 0.37 -27.89
CA ASP A 187 -30.46 0.61 -28.32
C ASP A 187 -29.77 1.73 -27.54
N LYS A 188 -30.51 2.76 -27.09
CA LYS A 188 -29.96 3.84 -26.26
C LYS A 188 -29.60 3.32 -24.88
N LYS A 189 -30.43 2.45 -24.30
CA LYS A 189 -30.11 1.77 -23.04
C LYS A 189 -28.90 0.86 -23.20
N ALA A 190 -28.84 0.07 -24.28
CA ALA A 190 -27.69 -0.77 -24.58
C ALA A 190 -26.38 0.04 -24.71
N ARG A 191 -26.45 1.23 -25.33
CA ARG A 191 -25.31 2.15 -25.41
C ARG A 191 -24.86 2.64 -24.02
N ILE A 192 -25.79 3.08 -23.17
CA ILE A 192 -25.47 3.56 -21.81
C ILE A 192 -24.80 2.43 -21.00
N LEU A 193 -25.34 1.22 -21.07
CA LEU A 193 -24.75 0.05 -20.41
C LEU A 193 -23.34 -0.26 -20.95
N TYR A 194 -23.13 -0.12 -22.25
CA TYR A 194 -21.80 -0.24 -22.85
C TYR A 194 -20.83 0.83 -22.35
N GLU A 195 -21.26 2.09 -22.25
CA GLU A 195 -20.44 3.17 -21.69
C GLU A 195 -20.07 2.90 -20.22
N THR A 196 -20.96 2.29 -19.42
CA THR A 196 -20.65 1.83 -18.06
C THR A 196 -19.51 0.79 -18.05
N ILE A 197 -19.51 -0.16 -19.00
CA ILE A 197 -18.45 -1.17 -19.12
C ILE A 197 -17.11 -0.50 -19.47
N GLU A 198 -17.11 0.48 -20.39
CA GLU A 198 -15.88 1.23 -20.73
C GLU A 198 -15.35 2.01 -19.53
N ASN A 199 -16.21 2.74 -18.83
CA ASN A 199 -15.83 3.50 -17.64
C ASN A 199 -15.26 2.60 -16.53
N ALA A 200 -15.87 1.43 -16.32
CA ALA A 200 -15.35 0.43 -15.38
C ALA A 200 -13.94 -0.04 -15.80
N GLY A 201 -13.72 -0.25 -17.10
CA GLY A 201 -12.41 -0.61 -17.65
C GLY A 201 -11.33 0.43 -17.43
N ASP A 202 -11.64 1.70 -17.66
CA ASP A 202 -10.70 2.78 -17.40
C ASP A 202 -10.35 2.88 -15.91
N ASN A 203 -11.35 2.76 -15.02
CA ASN A 203 -11.12 2.77 -13.58
C ASN A 203 -10.27 1.58 -13.10
N ILE A 204 -10.56 0.36 -13.57
CA ILE A 204 -9.77 -0.84 -13.25
C ILE A 204 -8.33 -0.69 -13.77
N LEU A 205 -8.15 -0.13 -14.97
CA LEU A 205 -6.83 0.13 -15.53
C LEU A 205 -6.03 1.14 -14.69
N LEU A 206 -6.67 2.21 -14.21
CA LEU A 206 -6.06 3.18 -13.31
C LEU A 206 -5.63 2.53 -11.99
N ILE A 207 -6.49 1.71 -11.38
CA ILE A 207 -6.17 0.95 -10.17
C ILE A 207 -4.98 0.02 -10.41
N LYS A 208 -5.00 -0.73 -11.52
CA LYS A 208 -3.89 -1.61 -11.90
C LYS A 208 -2.58 -0.83 -12.03
N ASN A 209 -2.60 0.33 -12.67
CA ASN A 209 -1.41 1.17 -12.85
C ASN A 209 -0.91 1.75 -11.52
N TYR A 210 -1.81 2.14 -10.62
CA TYR A 210 -1.47 2.57 -9.27
C TYR A 210 -0.78 1.46 -8.47
N ILE A 211 -1.39 0.26 -8.43
CA ILE A 211 -0.89 -0.90 -7.69
C ILE A 211 0.47 -1.35 -8.23
N THR A 212 0.60 -1.47 -9.56
CA THR A 212 1.83 -1.95 -10.21
C THR A 212 2.94 -0.90 -10.30
N GLY A 213 2.59 0.38 -10.22
CA GLY A 213 3.50 1.51 -10.29
C GLY A 213 3.72 2.14 -8.92
N ALA A 214 2.91 3.15 -8.60
CA ALA A 214 3.11 4.02 -7.44
C ALA A 214 3.23 3.26 -6.12
N LEU A 215 2.30 2.35 -5.84
CA LEU A 215 2.28 1.60 -4.58
C LEU A 215 3.47 0.64 -4.48
N LYS A 216 3.77 -0.08 -5.57
CA LYS A 216 4.93 -0.98 -5.64
C LYS A 216 6.24 -0.23 -5.40
N ASN A 217 6.43 0.89 -6.08
CA ASN A 217 7.64 1.71 -5.95
C ASN A 217 7.77 2.27 -4.54
N TYR A 218 6.67 2.75 -3.95
CA TYR A 218 6.64 3.20 -2.56
C TYR A 218 7.14 2.12 -1.59
N LEU A 219 6.67 0.88 -1.72
CA LEU A 219 7.12 -0.22 -0.85
C LEU A 219 8.59 -0.56 -1.04
N VAL A 220 9.07 -0.57 -2.29
CA VAL A 220 10.49 -0.83 -2.58
C VAL A 220 11.37 0.25 -1.96
N GLU A 221 11.05 1.52 -2.18
CA GLU A 221 11.81 2.64 -1.64
C GLU A 221 11.76 2.69 -0.11
N SER A 222 10.58 2.44 0.47
CA SER A 222 10.41 2.41 1.92
C SER A 222 11.17 1.24 2.54
N GLY A 223 11.19 0.08 1.90
CA GLY A 223 11.99 -1.07 2.32
C GLY A 223 13.50 -0.77 2.32
N ILE A 224 14.01 -0.10 1.28
CA ILE A 224 15.43 0.31 1.21
C ILE A 224 15.78 1.29 2.33
N LYS A 225 14.91 2.28 2.59
CA LYS A 225 15.13 3.26 3.66
C LYS A 225 15.08 2.60 5.04
N LEU A 226 14.13 1.70 5.25
CA LEU A 226 13.99 0.92 6.46
C LEU A 226 15.27 0.10 6.70
N ASP A 227 15.79 -0.56 5.67
CA ASP A 227 17.04 -1.33 5.73
C ASP A 227 18.24 -0.48 6.14
N GLN A 228 18.35 0.74 5.61
CA GLN A 228 19.41 1.67 5.98
C GLN A 228 19.33 2.04 7.47
N ILE A 229 18.14 2.35 7.98
CA ILE A 229 17.94 2.71 9.38
C ILE A 229 18.22 1.51 10.30
N LEU A 230 17.75 0.31 9.94
CA LEU A 230 18.05 -0.91 10.69
C LEU A 230 19.56 -1.18 10.74
N SER A 231 20.29 -0.94 9.66
CA SER A 231 21.75 -1.07 9.64
C SER A 231 22.42 -0.07 10.60
N VAL A 232 21.92 1.16 10.67
CA VAL A 232 22.44 2.18 11.61
C VAL A 232 22.19 1.75 13.06
N LEU A 233 21.01 1.20 13.38
CA LEU A 233 20.72 0.68 14.72
C LEU A 233 21.64 -0.47 15.11
N ASN A 234 21.83 -1.43 14.20
CA ASN A 234 22.73 -2.58 14.41
C ASN A 234 24.19 -2.17 14.62
N GLN A 235 24.62 -1.03 14.06
CA GLN A 235 25.98 -0.52 14.23
C GLN A 235 26.14 0.33 15.50
N ASN A 236 25.19 1.24 15.76
CA ASN A 236 25.35 2.23 16.82
C ASN A 236 25.04 1.68 18.21
N ILE A 237 24.09 0.74 18.35
CA ILE A 237 23.72 0.20 19.66
C ILE A 237 24.91 -0.52 20.33
N PRO A 238 25.60 -1.48 19.67
CA PRO A 238 26.75 -2.14 20.29
C PRO A 238 27.89 -1.16 20.62
N VAL A 239 28.09 -0.13 19.79
CA VAL A 239 29.12 0.89 20.04
C VAL A 239 28.82 1.69 21.30
N LEU A 240 27.57 2.10 21.51
CA LEU A 240 27.16 2.82 22.71
C LEU A 240 27.25 1.94 23.96
N GLU A 241 26.88 0.66 23.84
CA GLU A 241 26.99 -0.28 24.96
C GLU A 241 28.43 -0.59 25.35
N SER A 242 29.34 -0.70 24.39
CA SER A 242 30.79 -0.85 24.68
C SER A 242 31.38 0.36 25.43
N LYS A 243 30.65 1.49 25.47
CA LYS A 243 30.98 2.70 26.22
C LYS A 243 30.19 2.83 27.54
N GLY A 244 29.43 1.79 27.92
CA GLY A 244 28.58 1.79 29.12
C GLY A 244 27.24 2.50 28.96
N ILE A 245 26.87 2.93 27.75
CA ILE A 245 25.57 3.56 27.46
C ILE A 245 24.58 2.46 27.06
N TYR A 246 23.91 1.90 28.06
CA TYR A 246 22.94 0.83 27.87
C TYR A 246 21.57 1.38 27.46
N LEU A 247 21.12 1.03 26.25
CA LEU A 247 19.84 1.48 25.68
C LEU A 247 18.73 0.42 25.78
N ARG A 248 19.05 -0.76 26.28
CA ARG A 248 18.18 -1.94 26.32
C ARG A 248 18.00 -2.40 27.76
N ASP A 249 16.89 -3.04 28.09
CA ASP A 249 16.75 -3.72 29.38
C ASP A 249 17.52 -5.05 29.34
N LEU A 250 18.82 -4.94 29.61
CA LEU A 250 19.69 -6.08 29.84
C LEU A 250 19.57 -6.45 31.33
N THR A 251 19.46 -7.74 31.61
CA THR A 251 19.60 -8.23 32.98
C THR A 251 21.06 -8.06 33.44
N LYS A 252 21.31 -7.98 34.76
CA LYS A 252 22.68 -7.84 35.30
C LYS A 252 23.62 -8.96 34.82
N GLU A 253 23.10 -10.17 34.63
CA GLU A 253 23.85 -11.32 34.11
C GLU A 253 24.27 -11.13 32.64
N GLU A 254 23.43 -10.50 31.83
CA GLU A 254 23.73 -10.20 30.42
C GLU A 254 24.76 -9.08 30.25
N ILE A 255 24.75 -8.10 31.16
CA ILE A 255 25.77 -7.04 31.23
C ILE A 255 27.14 -7.65 31.53
N GLU A 256 27.21 -8.55 32.51
CA GLU A 256 28.45 -9.24 32.86
C GLU A 256 28.94 -10.21 31.76
N GLU A 257 28.05 -10.91 31.05
CA GLU A 257 28.43 -11.76 29.91
C GLU A 257 28.95 -10.95 28.71
N GLN A 258 28.33 -9.80 28.40
CA GLN A 258 28.80 -8.95 27.32
C GLN A 258 30.17 -8.35 27.62
N GLU A 259 30.39 -7.85 28.85
CA GLU A 259 31.69 -7.34 29.29
C GLU A 259 32.78 -8.42 29.29
N LYS A 260 32.45 -9.67 29.69
CA LYS A 260 33.39 -10.82 29.65
C LYS A 260 33.68 -11.30 28.22
N SER A 261 32.69 -11.28 27.32
CA SER A 261 32.85 -11.71 25.92
C SER A 261 33.64 -10.72 25.05
N GLU A 262 33.65 -9.44 25.40
CA GLU A 262 34.45 -8.42 24.72
C GLU A 262 35.88 -8.32 25.27
N ASN A 263 36.08 -8.54 26.57
CA ASN A 263 37.43 -8.62 27.16
C ASN A 263 38.20 -9.85 26.65
N SER A 264 37.54 -11.01 26.51
CA SER A 264 38.15 -12.20 25.90
C SER A 264 38.54 -12.01 24.42
N LYS A 265 37.74 -11.26 23.64
CA LYS A 265 38.09 -10.89 22.25
C LYS A 265 39.25 -9.89 22.16
N LYS A 266 39.46 -9.05 23.18
CA LYS A 266 40.62 -8.14 23.25
C LYS A 266 41.89 -8.88 23.70
N GLU A 267 41.77 -9.90 24.54
CA GLU A 267 42.90 -10.73 25.00
C GLU A 267 43.44 -11.68 23.91
N ASP A 268 42.61 -12.19 23.01
CA ASP A 268 43.07 -13.04 21.89
C ASP A 268 43.83 -12.28 20.80
N ILE A 269 43.73 -10.95 20.74
CA ILE A 269 44.51 -10.10 19.82
C ILE A 269 45.92 -9.81 20.38
N GLN A 270 46.14 -9.95 21.69
CA GLN A 270 47.45 -9.70 22.33
C GLN A 270 48.37 -10.94 22.37
N LYS A 271 47.91 -12.12 21.94
CA LYS A 271 48.72 -13.35 21.86
C LYS A 271 49.19 -13.73 20.45
N LYS A 272 49.40 -12.75 19.56
CA LYS A 272 50.21 -12.93 18.34
C LYS A 272 51.59 -12.28 18.55
N PRO A 273 52.70 -13.01 18.36
CA PRO A 273 54.04 -12.47 18.61
C PRO A 273 54.32 -11.27 17.71
N LEU A 274 54.81 -10.21 18.34
CA LEU A 274 55.29 -8.96 17.75
C LEU A 274 56.37 -9.21 16.70
N LEU A 275 56.03 -9.03 15.42
CA LEU A 275 56.98 -8.55 14.44
C LEU A 275 56.92 -7.01 14.48
N LYS A 276 58.03 -6.42 14.94
CA LYS A 276 58.27 -4.98 14.94
C LYS A 276 58.31 -4.49 13.49
N ASP A 277 57.40 -3.60 13.15
CA ASP A 277 57.67 -2.55 12.17
C ASP A 277 57.04 -1.25 12.66
N ASN A 278 57.92 -0.24 12.75
CA ASN A 278 57.60 1.12 13.15
C ASN A 278 56.83 1.83 12.04
N GLU A 279 55.51 1.89 12.15
CA GLU A 279 54.73 2.91 11.46
C GLU A 279 53.75 3.56 12.44
N LYS A 280 53.94 4.86 12.66
CA LYS A 280 53.01 5.74 13.35
C LYS A 280 51.69 5.74 12.57
N LYS A 281 50.77 4.84 12.94
CA LYS A 281 49.42 4.80 12.37
C LYS A 281 48.60 5.98 12.93
N GLU A 282 48.38 6.96 12.07
CA GLU A 282 47.35 7.99 12.22
C GLU A 282 45.99 7.32 12.46
N LYS A 283 45.55 7.28 13.72
CA LYS A 283 44.20 6.83 14.13
C LYS A 283 43.11 7.89 13.85
N VAL A 284 43.29 8.73 12.83
CA VAL A 284 42.34 9.80 12.48
C VAL A 284 42.03 9.76 10.98
N SER A 285 41.16 8.85 10.54
CA SER A 285 40.62 8.96 9.17
C SER A 285 39.28 8.22 8.96
N TRP A 286 39.03 7.12 9.66
CA TRP A 286 37.81 6.33 9.44
C TRP A 286 36.53 7.00 10.00
N PHE A 287 36.58 7.57 11.21
CA PHE A 287 35.43 8.27 11.84
C PHE A 287 35.03 9.54 11.07
N LYS A 288 36.01 10.29 10.54
CA LYS A 288 35.76 11.45 9.67
C LYS A 288 35.19 11.07 8.29
N ARG A 289 35.31 9.80 7.89
CA ARG A 289 34.73 9.25 6.65
C ARG A 289 33.26 8.85 6.85
N ILE A 290 32.93 8.31 8.02
CA ILE A 290 31.55 7.96 8.42
C ILE A 290 30.71 9.24 8.63
N LEU A 291 31.23 10.21 9.39
CA LEU A 291 30.55 11.48 9.64
C LEU A 291 30.31 12.31 8.35
N ARG A 292 31.20 12.23 7.36
CA ARG A 292 31.03 12.89 6.05
C ARG A 292 29.95 12.25 5.18
N GLY A 293 29.73 10.94 5.28
CA GLY A 293 28.63 10.26 4.57
C GLY A 293 27.25 10.62 5.14
N ILE A 294 27.19 10.87 6.45
CA ILE A 294 25.95 11.15 7.18
C ILE A 294 25.43 12.58 6.93
N GLY A 295 26.32 13.58 6.82
CA GLY A 295 25.91 14.97 6.57
C GLY A 295 25.18 15.20 5.25
N ASN A 296 25.50 14.44 4.19
CA ASN A 296 24.82 14.54 2.89
C ASN A 296 23.45 13.84 2.89
N PHE A 297 23.23 12.86 3.76
CA PHE A 297 21.97 12.14 3.91
C PHE A 297 20.88 13.00 4.58
N PHE A 298 21.26 13.76 5.62
CA PHE A 298 20.33 14.64 6.33
C PHE A 298 19.95 15.89 5.54
N LYS A 299 20.83 16.44 4.70
CA LYS A 299 20.50 17.56 3.81
C LYS A 299 19.39 17.20 2.81
N TYR A 300 19.32 15.92 2.41
CA TYR A 300 18.28 15.40 1.52
C TYR A 300 16.96 15.15 2.27
N ILE A 301 17.00 14.55 3.47
CA ILE A 301 15.81 14.32 4.31
C ILE A 301 15.14 15.65 4.69
N PHE A 302 15.91 16.65 5.14
CA PHE A 302 15.36 17.96 5.51
C PHE A 302 14.76 18.72 4.30
N SER A 303 15.28 18.47 3.09
CA SER A 303 14.72 19.05 1.86
C SER A 303 13.43 18.39 1.39
N PHE A 304 13.21 17.11 1.73
CA PHE A 304 12.01 16.36 1.37
C PHE A 304 10.83 16.71 2.28
N PHE A 305 11.08 16.94 3.57
CA PHE A 305 10.05 17.39 4.52
C PHE A 305 9.65 18.87 4.37
N LYS A 306 10.43 19.69 3.67
CA LYS A 306 10.10 21.11 3.39
C LYS A 306 9.25 21.30 2.12
N LYS A 307 9.00 20.23 1.35
CA LYS A 307 8.27 20.25 0.07
C LYS A 307 6.95 19.46 0.10
N SER A 308 6.57 18.93 1.26
CA SER A 308 5.21 18.41 1.56
C SER A 308 4.49 19.38 2.47
#